data_AF-A0A6G6KDT4-F1
#
_entry.id   AF-A0A6G6KDT4-F1
#
_cell.length_a   1.000
_cell.length_b   1.000
_cell.length_c   1.000
_cell.angle_alpha   90.00
_cell.angle_beta   90.00
_cell.angle_gamma   90.00
#
_symmetry.space_group_name_H-M   'P 1'
#
loop_
_entity.id
_entity.type
_entity.pdbx_description
1 polymer ?
#
loop_
_entity_poly.entity_id
_entity_poly.type
_entity_poly.pdbx_seq_one_letter_code
_entity_poly.pdbx_strand_id
1 'polypeptide(L)' 'MQLNKRNWDDFAHARWRVQFLRHLLQMHQTSPKRGSAAWAHDEEEYLDRLEAAEKELARFPEEWHTLPEGEIPR' A
#
# COMPACT_ATOMS: atom_id res chain seq x y z
N MET A 1 17.93 -3.84 9.34
CA MET A 1 17.92 -2.38 9.06
C MET A 1 17.91 -1.65 10.41
N GLN A 2 18.72 -0.61 10.62
CA GLN A 2 18.61 0.18 11.86
C GLN A 2 17.40 1.11 11.75
N LEU A 3 16.56 1.13 12.79
CA LEU A 3 15.42 2.03 12.88
C LEU A 3 15.93 3.45 13.09
N ASN A 4 15.59 4.34 12.17
CA ASN A 4 15.83 5.77 12.26
C ASN A 4 14.62 6.49 11.65
N LYS A 5 14.54 7.81 11.87
CA LYS A 5 13.41 8.62 11.40
C LYS A 5 13.15 8.48 9.90
N ARG A 6 14.20 8.54 9.07
CA ARG A 6 14.07 8.45 7.62
C ARG A 6 13.50 7.10 7.18
N ASN A 7 14.09 6.01 7.65
CA ASN A 7 13.62 4.67 7.30
C ASN A 7 12.21 4.43 7.82
N TRP A 8 11.85 5.00 8.97
CA TRP A 8 10.49 4.94 9.51
C TRP A 8 9.49 5.73 8.67
N ASP A 9 9.83 6.94 8.25
CA ASP A 9 8.98 7.76 7.36
C ASP A 9 8.77 7.05 6.02
N ASP A 10 9.83 6.45 5.46
CA ASP A 10 9.76 5.65 4.24
C ASP A 10 8.85 4.42 4.43
N PHE A 11 8.95 3.72 5.57
CA PHE A 11 8.06 2.61 5.93
C PHE A 11 6.60 3.05 6.06
N ALA A 12 6.35 4.13 6.79
CA ALA A 12 5.02 4.68 7.01
C ALA A 12 4.37 5.08 5.68
N HIS A 13 5.14 5.70 4.79
CA HIS A 13 4.69 6.04 3.45
C HIS A 13 4.35 4.79 2.62
N ALA A 14 5.23 3.78 2.61
CA ALA A 14 4.99 2.52 1.91
C ALA A 14 3.73 1.81 2.45
N ARG A 15 3.54 1.77 3.77
CA ARG A 15 2.36 1.20 4.41
C ARG A 15 1.09 1.95 4.05
N TRP A 16 1.10 3.29 4.12
CA TRP A 16 -0.01 4.13 3.72
C TRP A 16 -0.39 3.90 2.26
N ARG A 17 0.60 3.81 1.36
CA ARG A 17 0.40 3.59 -0.07
C ARG A 17 -0.33 2.27 -0.36
N VAL A 18 0.07 1.18 0.30
CA VAL A 18 -0.62 -0.12 0.19
C VAL A 18 -2.08 -0.01 0.66
N GLN A 19 -2.32 0.61 1.81
CA GLN A 19 -3.67 0.79 2.35
C GLN A 19 -4.56 1.64 1.42
N PHE A 20 -4.00 2.72 0.88
CA PHE A 20 -4.67 3.59 -0.07
C PHE A 20 -5.07 2.85 -1.36
N LEU A 21 -4.15 2.07 -1.94
CA LEU A 21 -4.43 1.29 -3.16
C LEU A 21 -5.46 0.20 -2.92
N ARG A 22 -5.42 -0.48 -1.78
CA ARG A 22 -6.47 -1.45 -1.40
C ARG A 22 -7.84 -0.78 -1.28
N HIS A 23 -7.90 0.41 -0.70
CA HIS A 23 -9.14 1.18 -0.60
C HIS A 23 -9.65 1.62 -1.98
N LEU A 24 -8.76 2.11 -2.86
CA LEU A 24 -9.13 2.46 -4.23
C LEU A 24 -9.68 1.25 -5.01
N LEU A 25 -9.02 0.09 -4.91
CA LEU A 25 -9.46 -1.13 -5.56
C LEU A 25 -10.85 -1.56 -5.04
N GLN A 26 -11.07 -1.49 -3.73
CA GLN A 26 -12.37 -1.77 -3.13
C GLN A 26 -13.45 -0.84 -3.70
N MET A 27 -13.18 0.46 -3.80
CA MET A 27 -14.11 1.43 -4.39
C MET A 27 -14.36 1.15 -5.88
N HIS A 28 -13.31 0.83 -6.64
CA HIS A 28 -13.40 0.45 -8.06
C HIS A 28 -14.31 -0.76 -8.28
N GLN A 29 -14.24 -1.75 -7.39
CA GLN A 29 -15.08 -2.95 -7.42
C GLN A 29 -16.56 -2.68 -7.18
N THR A 30 -16.90 -1.57 -6.52
CA THR A 30 -18.29 -1.11 -6.33
C THR A 30 -18.80 -0.22 -7.47
N SER A 31 -17.97 0.07 -8.47
CA SER A 31 -18.33 0.93 -9.60
C SER A 31 -19.47 0.34 -10.44
N PRO A 32 -20.46 1.14 -10.86
CA PRO A 32 -21.53 0.68 -11.75
C PRO A 32 -21.03 0.36 -13.17
N LYS A 33 -19.78 0.71 -13.51
CA LYS A 33 -19.14 0.42 -14.81
C LYS A 33 -18.48 -0.96 -14.87
N ARG A 34 -18.62 -1.77 -13.81
CA ARG A 34 -18.05 -3.11 -13.72
C ARG A 34 -18.50 -3.98 -14.90
N GLY A 35 -17.55 -4.71 -15.48
CA GLY A 35 -17.77 -5.57 -16.65
C GLY A 35 -17.56 -4.89 -18.01
N SER A 36 -17.27 -3.58 -18.04
CA SER A 36 -16.76 -2.93 -19.24
C SER A 36 -15.26 -3.22 -19.43
N ALA A 37 -14.78 -3.21 -20.69
CA ALA A 37 -13.36 -3.38 -20.99
C ALA A 37 -12.48 -2.31 -20.34
N ALA A 38 -12.96 -1.06 -20.29
CA ALA A 38 -12.27 0.04 -19.61
C ALA A 38 -12.14 -0.22 -18.10
N TRP A 39 -13.19 -0.72 -17.45
CA TRP A 39 -13.13 -1.07 -16.03
C TRP A 39 -12.14 -2.20 -15.75
N ALA A 40 -12.06 -3.21 -16.62
CA ALA A 40 -11.10 -4.31 -16.48
C ALA A 40 -9.66 -3.83 -16.65
N HIS A 41 -9.41 -2.94 -17.61
CA HIS A 41 -8.09 -2.33 -17.81
C HIS A 41 -7.65 -1.51 -16.59
N ASP A 42 -8.55 -0.68 -16.04
CA ASP A 42 -8.28 0.08 -14.82
C ASP A 42 -8.04 -0.86 -13.62
N GLU A 43 -8.75 -1.99 -13.55
CA GLU A 43 -8.58 -2.99 -12.49
C GLU A 43 -7.19 -3.63 -12.54
N GLU A 44 -6.72 -4.03 -13.72
CA GLU A 44 -5.36 -4.55 -13.92
C GLU A 44 -4.31 -3.51 -13.49
N GLU A 45 -4.49 -2.24 -13.86
CA GLU A 45 -3.56 -1.18 -13.46
C GLU A 45 -3.52 -0.98 -11.93
N TYR A 46 -4.67 -1.03 -11.25
CA TYR A 46 -4.70 -0.95 -9.79
C TYR A 46 -4.03 -2.15 -9.12
N LEU A 47 -4.22 -3.35 -9.66
CA LEU A 47 -3.59 -4.57 -9.15
C LEU A 47 -2.07 -4.52 -9.31
N ASP A 48 -1.56 -4.12 -10.48
CA ASP A 48 -0.13 -3.96 -10.73
C ASP A 48 0.51 -2.94 -9.78
N ARG A 49 -0.16 -1.80 -9.58
CA ARG A 49 0.29 -0.76 -8.64
C ARG A 49 0.29 -1.27 -7.19
N LEU A 50 -0.73 -2.05 -6.81
CA LEU A 50 -0.82 -2.64 -5.48
C LEU A 50 0.30 -3.66 -5.26
N GLU A 51 0.54 -4.56 -6.22
CA GLU A 51 1.62 -5.54 -6.13
C GLU A 51 2.99 -4.86 -5.99
N ALA A 52 3.24 -3.80 -6.78
CA ALA A 52 4.48 -3.03 -6.68
C ALA A 52 4.64 -2.36 -5.29
N ALA A 53 3.57 -1.80 -4.74
CA ALA A 53 3.59 -1.18 -3.41
C ALA A 53 3.76 -2.22 -2.29
N GLU A 54 3.16 -3.41 -2.41
CA GLU A 54 3.35 -4.51 -1.47
C GLU A 54 4.78 -5.04 -1.50
N LYS A 55 5.39 -5.16 -2.68
CA LYS A 55 6.82 -5.50 -2.85
C LYS A 55 7.73 -4.44 -2.24
N GLU A 56 7.38 -3.16 -2.34
CA GLU A 56 8.12 -2.06 -1.71
C GLU A 56 8.04 -2.16 -0.18
N LEU A 57 6.83 -2.34 0.35
CA LEU A 57 6.59 -2.51 1.79
C LEU A 57 7.29 -3.75 2.37
N ALA A 58 7.34 -4.86 1.62
CA ALA A 58 8.01 -6.09 2.04
C ALA A 58 9.55 -5.98 2.16
N ARG A 59 10.14 -4.86 1.73
CA ARG A 59 11.58 -4.59 1.94
C ARG A 59 11.88 -4.15 3.38
N PHE A 60 10.86 -3.71 4.11
CA PHE A 60 11.00 -3.29 5.49
C PHE A 60 10.92 -4.52 6.42
N PRO A 61 11.55 -4.47 7.60
CA PRO A 61 11.50 -5.56 8.56
C PRO A 61 10.07 -5.86 9.01
N GLU A 62 9.71 -7.15 9.08
CA GLU A 62 8.36 -7.60 9.44
C GLU A 62 7.94 -7.10 10.82
N GLU A 63 8.90 -6.98 11.75
CA GLU A 63 8.68 -6.45 13.09
C GLU A 63 8.12 -5.01 13.09
N TRP A 64 8.34 -4.22 12.03
CA TRP A 64 7.83 -2.84 11.98
C TRP A 64 6.32 -2.78 11.72
N HIS A 65 5.75 -3.84 11.17
CA HIS A 65 4.32 -3.94 10.91
C HIS A 65 3.49 -4.08 12.19
N THR A 66 4.11 -4.53 13.28
CA THR A 66 3.48 -4.70 14.59
C THR A 66 3.75 -3.54 15.55
N LEU A 67 4.65 -2.61 15.19
CA LEU A 67 4.98 -1.48 16.04
C LEU A 67 3.78 -0.52 16.18
N PRO A 68 3.43 -0.14 17.42
CA PRO A 68 2.43 0.88 17.67
C PRO A 68 2.98 2.26 17.29
N GLU A 69 2.11 3.18 16.85
CA GLU A 69 2.48 4.55 16.46
C GLU A 69 3.18 5.37 17.57
N GLY A 70 3.24 4.87 18.80
CA GLY A 70 3.95 5.50 19.92
C GLY A 70 5.44 5.18 20.02
N GLU A 71 5.93 4.13 19.35
CA GLU A 71 7.35 3.70 19.37
C GLU A 71 8.20 4.33 18.24
N ILE A 72 7.64 5.37 17.62
CA ILE A 72 8.23 6.10 16.50
C ILE A 72 9.44 6.93 16.97
N PRO A 73 10.62 6.81 16.33
CA PRO A 73 11.73 7.72 16.57
C PRO A 73 11.32 9.16 16.24
N ARG A 74 11.34 10.07 17.23
CA ARG A 74 11.03 11.51 17.03
C ARG A 74 12.18 12.27 16.38
#